data_AF-A0A137R0C0-F1
#
_entry.id   AF-A0A137R0C0-F1
#
_cell.length_a   1.000
_cell.length_b   1.000
_cell.length_c   1.000
_cell.angle_alpha   90.00
_cell.angle_beta   90.00
_cell.angle_gamma   90.00
#
_symmetry.space_group_name_H-M   'P 1'
#
loop_
_entity.id
_entity.type
_entity.pdbx_description
1 polymer ?
#
loop_
_entity_poly.entity_id
_entity_poly.type
_entity_poly.pdbx_seq_one_letter_code
_entity_poly.pdbx_strand_id
1 'polypeptide(L)'
;LLHSCPLLKTLWAEAAAHIMWLINWTSTRVVVEKTPFEVLYGKKLDPEGLCKWGAEVWIHDPAGDKAKKEWWIGYNSESNSLRIYLSDTSTVKVE
;
A
#
# COMPACT_ATOMS: atom_id res chain seq x y z
N LEU A 1 -12.19 3.04 1.30
CA LEU A 1 -11.30 1.94 0.88
C LEU A 1 -12.06 0.93 0.03
N LEU A 2 -12.93 0.10 0.62
CA LEU A 2 -13.63 -0.96 -0.12
C LEU A 2 -14.73 -0.48 -1.07
N HIS A 3 -15.48 0.58 -0.72
CA HIS A 3 -16.50 1.15 -1.62
C HIS A 3 -15.92 1.99 -2.77
N SER A 4 -14.65 2.37 -2.68
CA SER A 4 -14.00 3.31 -3.60
C SER A 4 -13.19 2.62 -4.69
N CYS A 5 -13.15 1.30 -4.73
CA CYS A 5 -12.35 0.55 -5.69
C CYS A 5 -13.15 -0.62 -6.26
N PRO A 6 -13.17 -0.83 -7.59
CA PRO A 6 -13.83 -1.97 -8.24
C PRO A 6 -13.09 -3.31 -8.02
N LEU A 7 -12.21 -3.37 -7.02
CA LEU A 7 -11.36 -4.52 -6.74
C LEU A 7 -12.17 -5.70 -6.16
N LEU A 8 -11.82 -6.90 -6.60
CA LEU A 8 -12.50 -8.14 -6.24
C LEU A 8 -12.51 -8.39 -4.72
N LYS A 9 -13.53 -9.12 -4.26
CA LYS A 9 -13.62 -9.62 -2.87
C LYS A 9 -12.41 -10.48 -2.43
N THR A 10 -11.55 -10.87 -3.36
CA THR A 10 -10.31 -11.61 -3.09
C THR A 10 -9.23 -10.74 -2.44
N LEU A 11 -9.34 -9.41 -2.46
CA LEU A 11 -8.30 -8.49 -1.96
C LEU A 11 -8.59 -7.93 -0.56
N TRP A 12 -9.48 -8.56 0.20
CA TRP A 12 -9.82 -8.11 1.56
C TRP A 12 -8.66 -8.24 2.53
N ALA A 13 -7.87 -9.31 2.41
CA ALA A 13 -6.66 -9.49 3.21
C ALA A 13 -5.66 -8.34 2.96
N GLU A 14 -5.53 -7.91 1.71
CA GLU A 14 -4.64 -6.80 1.32
C GLU A 14 -5.15 -5.45 1.84
N ALA A 15 -6.46 -5.22 1.75
CA ALA A 15 -7.08 -4.03 2.33
C ALA A 15 -6.86 -3.97 3.86
N ALA A 16 -7.02 -5.10 4.55
CA ALA A 16 -6.78 -5.18 5.98
C ALA A 16 -5.30 -4.94 6.33
N ALA A 17 -4.37 -5.51 5.56
CA ALA A 17 -2.94 -5.27 5.73
C ALA A 17 -2.58 -3.79 5.56
N HIS A 18 -3.14 -3.13 4.54
CA HIS A 18 -2.93 -1.70 4.32
C HIS A 18 -3.52 -0.84 5.47
N ILE A 19 -4.68 -1.21 6.00
CA ILE A 19 -5.27 -0.54 7.18
C ILE A 19 -4.37 -0.72 8.40
N MET A 20 -3.86 -1.92 8.66
CA MET A 20 -2.94 -2.17 9.77
C MET A 20 -1.64 -1.37 9.62
N TRP A 21 -1.11 -1.28 8.40
CA TRP A 21 0.03 -0.43 8.10
C TRP A 21 -0.27 1.04 8.40
N LEU A 22 -1.44 1.55 7.97
CA LEU A 22 -1.87 2.93 8.29
C LEU A 22 -2.00 3.17 9.79
N ILE A 23 -2.60 2.25 10.55
CA ILE A 23 -2.75 2.40 12.01
C ILE A 23 -1.39 2.49 12.72
N ASN A 24 -0.41 1.70 12.27
CA ASN A 24 0.95 1.76 12.80
C ASN A 24 1.69 3.06 12.43
N TRP A 25 1.25 3.72 11.36
CA TRP A 25 1.82 4.94 10.80
C TRP A 25 1.13 6.23 11.22
N THR A 26 -0.13 6.19 11.62
CA THR A 26 -0.86 7.35 12.12
C THR A 26 -0.75 7.40 13.63
N SER A 27 -0.56 8.60 14.19
CA SER A 27 -0.59 8.77 15.66
C SER A 27 -1.94 8.27 16.18
N THR A 28 -1.89 7.30 17.10
CA THR A 28 -3.07 6.82 17.80
C THR A 28 -3.26 7.68 19.04
N ARG A 29 -4.51 7.92 19.42
CA ARG A 29 -4.90 8.78 20.56
C ARG A 29 -4.18 8.47 21.89
N VAL A 30 -3.61 7.27 22.03
CA VAL A 30 -2.87 6.79 23.20
C VAL A 30 -1.41 7.26 23.21
N VAL A 31 -0.81 7.49 22.04
CA VAL A 31 0.57 7.96 21.90
C VAL A 31 0.51 9.36 21.29
N VAL A 32 0.29 10.34 22.17
CA VAL A 32 -0.15 11.70 21.85
C VAL A 32 0.82 12.48 20.94
N GLU A 33 2.06 12.01 20.75
CA GLU A 33 3.06 12.71 19.93
C GLU A 33 3.92 11.80 19.04
N LYS A 34 3.73 10.47 19.11
CA LYS A 34 4.52 9.50 18.35
C LYS A 34 3.66 8.41 17.74
N THR A 35 4.05 7.89 16.59
CA THR A 35 3.39 6.74 15.96
C THR A 35 3.90 5.44 16.62
N PRO A 36 3.12 4.35 16.61
CA PRO A 36 3.62 3.03 17.04
C PRO A 36 4.94 2.66 16.35
N PHE A 37 5.08 2.99 15.06
CA PHE A 37 6.33 2.81 14.31
C PHE A 37 7.49 3.61 14.91
N GLU A 38 7.29 4.90 15.21
CA GLU A 38 8.33 5.74 15.82
C GLU A 38 8.75 5.24 17.20
N VAL A 39 7.80 4.75 18.00
CA VAL A 39 8.09 4.17 19.31
C VAL A 39 8.94 2.90 19.18
N LEU A 40 8.63 2.05 18.20
CA LEU A 40 9.32 0.78 18.01
C LEU A 40 10.71 0.94 17.39
N TYR A 41 10.84 1.79 16.37
CA TYR A 41 12.08 1.91 15.58
C TYR A 41 12.91 3.16 15.89
N GLY A 42 12.42 4.07 16.74
CA GLY A 42 13.14 5.28 17.15
C GLY A 42 13.36 6.30 16.02
N LYS A 43 12.72 6.12 14.87
CA LYS A 43 12.82 7.01 13.71
C LYS A 43 11.45 7.45 13.21
N LYS A 44 11.36 8.72 12.82
CA LYS A 44 10.21 9.28 12.11
C LYS A 44 10.31 8.88 10.65
N LEU A 45 9.27 8.25 10.13
CA LEU A 45 9.17 7.99 8.70
C LEU A 45 8.53 9.19 7.99
N ASP A 46 9.03 9.45 6.80
CA ASP A 46 8.52 10.49 5.92
C ASP A 46 7.17 10.01 5.31
N PRO A 47 6.07 10.76 5.48
CA PRO A 47 4.80 10.44 4.84
C PRO A 47 4.78 10.75 3.33
N GLU A 48 5.85 11.31 2.76
CA GLU A 48 5.97 11.51 1.32
C GLU A 48 5.77 10.19 0.57
N GLY A 49 4.76 10.18 -0.30
CA GLY A 49 4.42 9.02 -1.13
C GLY A 49 3.17 8.23 -0.71
N LEU A 50 2.47 8.62 0.37
CA LEU A 50 1.23 7.94 0.76
C LEU A 50 0.17 8.03 -0.35
N CYS A 51 -0.09 6.90 -1.01
CA CYS A 51 -1.07 6.81 -2.06
C CYS A 51 -2.43 6.35 -1.51
N LYS A 52 -3.52 6.74 -2.19
CA LYS A 52 -4.85 6.21 -1.87
C LYS A 52 -4.90 4.74 -2.28
N TRP A 53 -5.35 3.85 -1.40
CA TRP A 53 -5.56 2.45 -1.75
C TRP A 53 -6.50 2.30 -2.95
N GLY A 54 -6.12 1.45 -3.89
CA GLY A 54 -6.81 1.28 -5.15
C GLY A 54 -6.61 2.45 -6.12
N ALA A 55 -5.60 3.30 -5.90
CA ALA A 55 -5.22 4.31 -6.88
C ALA A 55 -4.60 3.65 -8.11
N GLU A 56 -4.79 4.31 -9.23
CA GLU A 56 -4.20 3.93 -10.50
C GLU A 56 -2.71 4.29 -10.52
N VAL A 57 -1.88 3.31 -10.91
CA VAL A 57 -0.44 3.47 -11.07
C VAL A 57 0.01 2.93 -12.43
N TRP A 58 1.09 3.50 -12.94
CA TRP A 58 1.71 3.08 -14.19
C TRP A 58 2.97 2.29 -13.88
N ILE A 59 2.96 0.99 -14.17
CA ILE A 59 4.12 0.12 -13.98
C ILE A 59 4.86 -0.09 -15.29
N HIS A 60 6.17 -0.27 -15.19
CA HIS A 60 6.98 -0.64 -16.35
C HIS A 60 6.68 -2.10 -16.76
N ASP A 61 6.36 -2.31 -18.03
CA ASP A 61 6.21 -3.66 -18.60
C ASP A 61 7.58 -4.14 -19.11
N PRO A 62 8.21 -5.17 -18.51
CA PRO A 62 9.49 -5.66 -18.99
C PRO A 62 9.40 -6.32 -20.37
N ALA A 63 8.20 -6.69 -20.84
CA ALA A 63 7.99 -7.33 -22.13
C ALA A 63 7.59 -6.35 -23.25
N GLY A 64 7.39 -5.06 -22.94
CA GLY A 64 6.93 -4.08 -23.92
C GLY A 64 7.42 -2.66 -23.65
N ASP A 65 7.33 -1.79 -24.65
CA ASP A 65 7.85 -0.41 -24.55
C ASP A 65 6.88 0.56 -23.84
N LYS A 66 5.72 0.10 -23.39
CA LYS A 66 4.66 0.94 -22.81
C LYS A 66 4.37 0.57 -21.37
N ALA A 67 4.19 1.59 -20.54
CA ALA A 67 3.74 1.39 -19.16
C ALA A 67 2.31 0.83 -19.13
N LYS A 68 2.04 -0.04 -18.16
CA LYS A 68 0.73 -0.64 -17.91
C LYS A 68 0.04 0.02 -16.73
N LYS A 69 -1.26 0.22 -16.88
CA LYS A 69 -2.14 0.81 -15.88
C LYS A 69 -2.61 -0.28 -14.92
N GLU A 70 -2.27 -0.16 -13.64
CA GLU A 70 -2.57 -1.14 -12.61
C GLU A 70 -3.02 -0.47 -11.31
N TRP A 71 -3.33 -1.29 -10.29
CA TRP A 71 -3.95 -0.82 -9.05
C TRP A 71 -2.98 -0.93 -7.88
N TRP A 72 -2.67 0.19 -7.24
CA TRP A 72 -1.86 0.20 -6.02
C TRP A 72 -2.68 -0.30 -4.82
N ILE A 73 -2.13 -1.25 -4.05
CA ILE A 73 -2.86 -1.90 -2.96
C ILE A 73 -2.14 -1.84 -1.60
N GLY A 74 -0.96 -1.23 -1.52
CA GLY A 74 -0.30 -0.99 -0.24
C GLY A 74 1.22 -1.09 -0.31
N TYR A 75 1.83 -1.28 0.86
CA TYR A 75 3.26 -1.48 1.02
C TYR A 75 3.55 -2.89 1.54
N ASN A 76 4.74 -3.39 1.23
CA ASN A 76 5.27 -4.58 1.86
C ASN A 76 5.71 -4.26 3.29
N SER A 77 5.42 -5.16 4.23
CA SER A 77 5.75 -5.02 5.64
C SER A 77 7.25 -5.09 5.92
N GLU A 78 8.03 -5.74 5.05
CA GLU A 78 9.45 -6.03 5.29
C GLU A 78 10.39 -5.00 4.66
N SER A 79 10.06 -4.50 3.46
CA SER A 79 11.00 -3.73 2.63
C SER A 79 10.51 -2.34 2.23
N ASN A 80 9.35 -1.89 2.71
CA ASN A 80 8.67 -0.66 2.22
C ASN A 80 8.45 -0.63 0.70
N SER A 81 8.57 -1.78 0.01
CA SER A 81 8.30 -1.90 -1.42
C SER A 81 6.81 -1.75 -1.72
N LEU A 82 6.48 -1.34 -2.93
CA LEU A 82 5.10 -1.09 -3.35
C LEU A 82 4.43 -2.43 -3.67
N ARG A 83 3.19 -2.61 -3.23
CA ARG A 83 2.35 -3.75 -3.60
C ARG A 83 1.32 -3.28 -4.63
N ILE A 84 1.34 -3.91 -5.78
CA ILE A 84 0.54 -3.54 -6.96
C ILE A 84 -0.23 -4.77 -7.42
N TYR A 85 -1.53 -4.61 -7.62
CA TYR A 85 -2.40 -5.64 -8.16
C TYR A 85 -2.44 -5.55 -9.69
N LEU A 86 -2.05 -6.64 -10.34
CA LEU A 86 -2.07 -6.82 -11.78
C LEU A 86 -3.42 -7.38 -12.21
N SER A 87 -4.17 -6.59 -12.98
CA SER A 87 -5.51 -6.94 -13.45
C SER A 87 -5.50 -8.11 -14.45
N ASP A 88 -4.47 -8.17 -15.31
CA ASP A 88 -4.32 -9.21 -16.35
C ASP A 88 -4.20 -10.63 -15.76
N THR A 89 -3.40 -10.77 -14.70
CA THR A 89 -3.07 -12.07 -14.09
C THR A 89 -3.82 -12.31 -12.79
N SER A 90 -4.54 -11.31 -12.28
CA SER A 90 -5.14 -11.34 -10.94
C SER A 90 -4.13 -11.66 -9.83
N THR A 91 -2.88 -11.21 -9.98
CA THR A 91 -1.81 -11.44 -9.00
C THR A 91 -1.33 -10.15 -8.37
N VAL A 92 -0.71 -10.26 -7.19
CA VAL A 92 -0.06 -9.14 -6.51
C VAL A 92 1.44 -9.19 -6.79
N LYS A 93 1.97 -8.10 -7.35
CA LYS A 93 3.41 -7.87 -7.55
C LYS A 93 3.94 -6.97 -6.43
N VAL A 94 5.19 -7.22 -6.04
CA VAL A 94 5.94 -6.35 -5.13
C VAL A 94 7.05 -5.70 -5.95
N GLU A 95 7.12 -4.35 -5.95
CA GLU A 95 8.15 -3.54 -6.62
C GLU A 95 9.03 -2.79 -5.63
#